data_AF-A0A7S2PI19-F1
#
_entry.id   AF-A0A7S2PI19-F1
#
_cell.length_a   1.000
_cell.length_b   1.000
_cell.length_c   1.000
_cell.angle_alpha   90.00
_cell.angle_beta   90.00
_cell.angle_gamma   90.00
#
_symmetry.space_group_name_H-M   'P 1'
#
loop_
_entity.id
_entity.type
_entity.pdbx_description
1 polymer ?
#
loop_
_entity_poly.entity_id
_entity_poly.type
_entity_poly.pdbx_seq_one_letter_code
_entity_poly.pdbx_strand_id
1 'polypeptide(L)'
;MLSKSNKRRRIAADACTTIICPLYDLLPEKMLEEVASFLAAPSRVLFAIAITPPSSISPYHMIMARSRPNVSRSSIAGNEWHTLDFGDVEKELAAKLSDDAISKVLLHIDAANKLKILRLTNCSNMTGAGLVSLSGSTSIEQIDLSLVGAHQSPILDPKPPLDCDLVLPILDSIINQGRCQLKHLQFPHMWRGGDYDQFNEFLERYDEMDEMLGDGRDVFVTFGDMYFGIQDYTCSECTQYYSSGRDGEDGNALYFCNTCERYHCTQCSAMVECQTCEDFLCVDCIPHTFCASPSCTDIVCNNCLSNKCHKCSKKWCTDCSHICIECDGNGCYQTCCAECSAKEGVNGVHRCDVCHTKLCVECSEKEKVNGVHWCDVCDEKLCDKCRLIGCQGGNNCSVCVKMVAPLLLEENRQLRDEHTNLED
;
A
#
# COMPACT_ATOMS: atom_id res chain seq x y z
N MET A 1 46.82 -9.75 -0.39
CA MET A 1 45.76 -9.08 -1.17
C MET A 1 45.38 -7.80 -0.45
N LEU A 2 45.66 -6.65 -1.06
CA LEU A 2 45.51 -5.31 -0.46
C LEU A 2 44.04 -4.87 -0.48
N SER A 3 43.44 -4.76 0.71
CA SER A 3 42.14 -4.13 0.94
C SER A 3 42.28 -2.61 0.88
N LYS A 4 41.70 -1.97 -0.13
CA LYS A 4 41.61 -0.50 -0.23
C LYS A 4 40.40 -0.02 0.57
N SER A 5 40.66 0.60 1.71
CA SER A 5 39.68 1.31 2.51
C SER A 5 39.26 2.61 1.82
N ASN A 6 37.98 2.72 1.45
CA ASN A 6 37.37 3.95 0.92
C ASN A 6 37.18 4.97 2.05
N LYS A 7 38.20 5.79 2.29
CA LYS A 7 38.18 6.88 3.26
C LYS A 7 37.35 8.05 2.71
N ARG A 8 36.04 8.09 3.00
CA ARG A 8 35.18 9.25 2.73
C ARG A 8 35.73 10.47 3.49
N ARG A 9 36.15 11.49 2.74
CA ARG A 9 36.58 12.79 3.27
C ARG A 9 35.34 13.51 3.81
N ARG A 10 35.22 13.64 5.14
CA ARG A 10 34.29 14.59 5.75
C ARG A 10 34.88 15.99 5.54
N ILE A 11 34.20 16.82 4.77
CA ILE A 11 34.50 18.26 4.65
C ILE A 11 33.94 18.91 5.91
N ALA A 12 34.82 19.54 6.70
CA ALA A 12 34.42 20.34 7.85
C ALA A 12 33.72 21.61 7.36
N ALA A 13 32.54 21.89 7.91
CA ALA A 13 31.77 23.08 7.64
C ALA A 13 32.34 24.25 8.48
N ASP A 14 33.36 24.91 7.94
CA ASP A 14 33.71 26.25 8.39
C ASP A 14 32.80 27.27 7.68
N ALA A 15 32.32 28.24 8.46
CA ALA A 15 31.39 29.31 8.10
C ALA A 15 31.99 30.34 7.12
N CYS A 16 32.51 29.86 6.00
CA CYS A 16 32.72 30.66 4.81
C CYS A 16 31.35 30.84 4.16
N THR A 17 31.02 32.07 3.77
CA THR A 17 30.00 32.39 2.78
C THR A 17 30.31 31.59 1.52
N THR A 18 29.84 30.35 1.46
CA THR A 18 30.09 29.44 0.37
C THR A 18 29.42 30.06 -0.84
N ILE A 19 30.23 30.72 -1.68
CA ILE A 19 29.87 31.01 -3.06
C ILE A 19 29.71 29.62 -3.67
N ILE A 20 28.50 29.07 -3.59
CA ILE A 20 28.13 27.86 -4.30
C ILE A 20 28.26 28.24 -5.76
N CYS A 21 29.39 27.88 -6.39
CA CYS A 21 29.50 27.92 -7.84
C CYS A 21 28.37 27.05 -8.36
N PRO A 22 27.35 27.64 -8.98
CA PRO A 22 26.23 26.87 -9.47
C PRO A 22 26.74 25.85 -10.48
N LEU A 23 26.18 24.64 -10.46
CA LEU A 23 26.61 23.54 -11.33
C LEU A 23 26.65 23.95 -12.82
N TYR A 24 25.78 24.89 -13.22
CA TYR A 24 25.70 25.43 -14.57
C TYR A 24 26.86 26.34 -14.98
N ASP A 25 27.62 26.91 -14.03
CA ASP A 25 28.82 27.69 -14.34
C ASP A 25 30.02 26.76 -14.62
N LEU A 26 29.90 25.46 -14.31
CA LEU A 26 30.98 24.47 -14.43
C LEU A 26 30.83 23.53 -15.63
N LEU A 27 29.61 23.38 -16.16
CA LEU A 27 29.32 22.39 -17.20
C LEU A 27 28.83 23.05 -18.51
N PRO A 28 29.36 22.65 -19.67
CA PRO A 28 28.83 23.06 -20.97
C PRO A 28 27.36 22.66 -21.13
N GLU A 29 26.57 23.47 -21.83
CA GLU A 29 25.15 23.23 -22.13
C GLU A 29 24.88 21.81 -22.65
N LYS A 30 25.70 21.35 -23.61
CA LYS A 30 25.58 20.01 -24.18
C LYS A 30 25.72 18.88 -23.15
N MET A 31 26.55 19.06 -22.12
CA MET A 31 26.66 18.08 -21.04
C MET A 31 25.41 18.08 -20.15
N LEU A 32 24.79 19.24 -19.92
CA LEU A 32 23.55 19.33 -19.16
C LEU A 32 22.39 18.69 -19.91
N GLU A 33 22.30 18.90 -21.22
CA GLU A 33 21.34 18.22 -22.10
C GLU A 33 21.55 16.70 -22.10
N GLU A 34 22.81 16.25 -22.22
CA GLU A 34 23.17 14.84 -22.18
C GLU A 34 22.79 14.21 -20.84
N VAL A 35 23.11 14.84 -19.70
CA VAL A 35 22.70 14.38 -18.37
C VAL A 35 21.18 14.32 -18.25
N ALA A 36 20.48 15.35 -18.72
CA ALA A 36 19.03 15.44 -18.67
C ALA A 36 18.34 14.34 -19.50
N SER A 37 18.96 13.88 -20.59
CA SER A 37 18.44 12.79 -21.42
C SER A 37 18.36 11.45 -20.69
N PHE A 38 19.18 11.24 -19.64
CA PHE A 38 19.15 10.06 -18.79
C PHE A 38 18.11 10.15 -17.65
N LEU A 39 17.50 11.33 -17.45
CA LEU A 39 16.49 11.53 -16.43
C LEU A 39 15.10 11.23 -16.98
N ALA A 40 14.26 10.61 -16.14
CA ALA A 40 12.83 10.53 -16.39
C ALA A 40 12.21 11.93 -16.50
N ALA A 41 11.08 12.03 -17.19
CA ALA A 41 10.42 13.30 -17.50
C ALA A 41 10.28 14.26 -16.30
N PRO A 42 9.70 13.88 -15.14
CA PRO A 42 9.60 14.80 -14.00
C PRO A 42 10.96 15.21 -13.43
N SER A 43 11.92 14.27 -13.35
CA SER A 43 13.28 14.58 -12.87
C SER A 43 14.02 15.53 -13.81
N ARG A 44 13.76 15.43 -15.12
CA ARG A 44 14.34 16.28 -16.15
C ARG A 44 13.89 17.74 -16.04
N VAL A 45 12.59 17.98 -15.87
CA VAL A 45 12.07 19.35 -15.68
C VAL A 45 12.49 19.92 -14.32
N LEU A 46 12.50 19.11 -13.26
CA LEU A 46 13.03 19.53 -11.95
C LEU A 46 14.50 19.94 -12.05
N PHE A 47 15.31 19.17 -12.80
CA PHE A 47 16.71 19.50 -13.08
C PHE A 47 16.83 20.81 -13.87
N ALA A 48 16.05 20.98 -14.95
CA ALA A 48 16.02 22.19 -15.76
C ALA A 48 15.64 23.43 -14.92
N ILE A 49 14.70 23.31 -13.99
CA ILE A 49 14.32 24.37 -13.05
C ILE A 49 15.45 24.68 -12.06
N ALA A 50 16.09 23.65 -11.51
CA ALA A 50 17.15 23.82 -10.50
C ALA A 50 18.40 24.53 -11.06
N ILE A 51 18.75 24.26 -12.32
CA ILE A 51 19.88 24.93 -13.00
C ILE A 51 19.50 26.29 -13.60
N THR A 52 18.20 26.59 -13.69
CA THR A 52 17.71 27.87 -14.18
C THR A 52 17.74 28.89 -13.03
N PRO A 53 18.45 30.02 -13.17
CA PRO A 53 18.43 31.05 -12.14
C PRO A 53 17.00 31.60 -11.96
N PRO A 54 16.50 31.73 -10.71
CA PRO A 54 15.17 32.26 -10.46
C PRO A 54 14.98 33.63 -11.10
N SER A 55 13.80 33.85 -11.69
CA SER A 55 13.44 35.11 -12.36
C SER A 55 13.43 36.31 -11.42
N SER A 56 13.36 36.08 -10.11
CA SER A 56 13.23 37.10 -9.06
C SER A 56 14.55 37.62 -8.50
N ILE A 57 15.71 37.21 -9.04
CA ILE A 57 16.98 37.62 -8.45
C ILE A 57 17.31 39.08 -8.79
N SER A 58 17.72 39.82 -7.74
CA SER A 58 18.32 41.15 -7.73
C SER A 58 18.97 41.60 -9.05
N PRO A 59 18.87 42.90 -9.43
CA PRO A 59 19.49 43.47 -10.62
C PRO A 59 20.96 43.11 -10.83
N TYR A 60 21.71 42.85 -9.75
CA TYR A 60 23.10 42.40 -9.81
C TYR A 60 23.27 41.02 -10.47
N HIS A 61 22.35 40.09 -10.22
CA HIS A 61 22.35 38.78 -10.87
C HIS A 61 21.87 38.85 -12.31
N MET A 62 21.01 39.81 -12.68
CA MET A 62 20.69 40.06 -14.09
C MET A 62 21.95 40.48 -14.87
N ILE A 63 22.84 41.28 -14.27
CA ILE A 63 24.10 41.70 -14.91
C ILE A 63 25.04 40.51 -15.12
N MET A 64 25.18 39.64 -14.11
CA MET A 64 25.96 38.40 -14.25
C MET A 64 25.31 37.40 -15.22
N ALA A 65 23.97 37.36 -15.29
CA ALA A 65 23.24 36.49 -16.20
C ALA A 65 23.36 36.89 -17.68
N ARG A 66 23.57 38.18 -17.98
CA ARG A 66 23.77 38.67 -19.37
C ARG A 66 25.03 38.14 -20.05
N SER A 67 26.01 37.66 -19.28
CA SER A 67 27.24 37.07 -19.82
C SER A 67 27.13 35.56 -20.07
N ARG A 68 25.97 34.97 -19.77
CA ARG A 68 25.79 33.51 -19.80
C ARG A 68 25.30 33.05 -21.17
N PRO A 69 25.73 31.86 -21.63
CA PRO A 69 25.09 31.21 -22.77
C PRO A 69 23.61 31.10 -22.46
N ASN A 70 22.78 31.50 -23.44
CA ASN A 70 21.34 31.52 -23.33
C ASN A 70 20.84 30.08 -23.45
N VAL A 71 21.11 29.27 -22.41
CA VAL A 71 20.74 27.86 -22.38
C VAL A 71 19.22 27.79 -22.48
N SER A 72 18.74 27.23 -23.58
CA SER A 72 17.32 27.16 -23.83
C SER A 72 16.73 26.18 -22.84
N ARG A 73 15.90 26.64 -21.90
CA ARG A 73 15.31 25.75 -20.88
C ARG A 73 14.59 24.56 -21.52
N SER A 74 13.99 24.79 -22.68
CA SER A 74 13.33 23.78 -23.50
C SER A 74 14.27 22.72 -24.09
N SER A 75 15.58 22.96 -24.25
CA SER A 75 16.51 21.95 -24.73
C SER A 75 16.84 20.92 -23.66
N ILE A 76 16.97 21.36 -22.40
CA ILE A 76 17.22 20.48 -21.26
C ILE A 76 15.95 19.76 -20.84
N ALA A 77 14.84 20.49 -20.71
CA ALA A 77 13.55 19.92 -20.37
C ALA A 77 13.06 18.96 -21.49
N GLY A 78 13.32 19.29 -22.76
CA GLY A 78 12.69 18.64 -23.90
C GLY A 78 11.33 19.29 -24.23
N ASN A 79 10.73 18.83 -25.33
CA ASN A 79 9.51 19.41 -25.91
C ASN A 79 8.27 18.49 -25.81
N GLU A 80 8.45 17.22 -25.50
CA GLU A 80 7.37 16.22 -25.45
C GLU A 80 6.90 16.00 -24.02
N TRP A 81 5.81 16.69 -23.65
CA TRP A 81 5.27 16.71 -22.28
C TRP A 81 3.82 16.21 -22.24
N HIS A 82 3.53 15.09 -22.89
CA HIS A 82 2.17 14.52 -22.87
C HIS A 82 1.82 13.90 -21.53
N THR A 83 2.79 13.28 -20.86
CA THR A 83 2.59 12.63 -19.56
C THR A 83 3.61 13.16 -18.56
N LEU A 84 3.12 13.54 -17.38
CA LEU A 84 3.93 13.90 -16.23
C LEU A 84 3.45 13.09 -15.03
N ASP A 85 4.19 12.02 -14.71
CA ASP A 85 3.94 11.15 -13.57
C ASP A 85 5.08 11.28 -12.57
N PHE A 86 4.79 11.80 -11.37
CA PHE A 86 5.79 11.93 -10.31
C PHE A 86 6.19 10.59 -9.68
N GLY A 87 5.58 9.48 -10.11
CA GLY A 87 5.97 8.12 -9.73
C GLY A 87 7.36 7.74 -10.24
N ASP A 88 7.83 8.40 -11.30
CA ASP A 88 9.20 8.24 -11.81
C ASP A 88 10.26 9.01 -10.98
N VAL A 89 9.82 9.74 -9.96
CA VAL A 89 10.70 10.39 -8.98
C VAL A 89 10.76 9.53 -7.72
N GLU A 90 11.94 9.47 -7.10
CA GLU A 90 12.10 8.80 -5.81
C GLU A 90 11.04 9.29 -4.81
N LYS A 91 10.34 8.35 -4.17
CA LYS A 91 9.20 8.64 -3.27
C LYS A 91 9.52 9.71 -2.22
N GLU A 92 10.69 9.66 -1.60
CA GLU A 92 11.12 10.64 -0.59
C GLU A 92 11.37 12.04 -1.16
N LEU A 93 11.75 12.13 -2.44
CA LEU A 93 11.97 13.40 -3.13
C LEU A 93 10.64 13.99 -3.61
N ALA A 94 9.76 13.17 -4.20
CA ALA A 94 8.42 13.58 -4.60
C ALA A 94 7.62 14.11 -3.40
N ALA A 95 7.70 13.44 -2.25
CA ALA A 95 7.03 13.87 -1.02
C ALA A 95 7.54 15.21 -0.46
N LYS A 96 8.70 15.71 -0.91
CA LYS A 96 9.25 17.03 -0.51
C LYS A 96 8.84 18.15 -1.46
N LEU A 97 8.22 17.84 -2.60
CA LEU A 97 7.77 18.86 -3.55
C LEU A 97 6.62 19.67 -2.93
N SER A 98 6.77 20.99 -2.95
CA SER A 98 5.75 21.95 -2.53
C SER A 98 4.93 22.45 -3.73
N ASP A 99 3.81 23.10 -3.45
CA ASP A 99 2.98 23.78 -4.46
C ASP A 99 3.77 24.74 -5.35
N ASP A 100 4.73 25.49 -4.80
CA ASP A 100 5.60 26.38 -5.57
C ASP A 100 6.50 25.61 -6.55
N ALA A 101 7.03 24.45 -6.15
CA ALA A 101 7.84 23.61 -7.02
C ALA A 101 6.99 23.00 -8.15
N ILE A 102 5.81 22.46 -7.81
CA ILE A 102 4.87 21.89 -8.78
C ILE A 102 4.38 22.96 -9.77
N SER A 103 4.00 24.15 -9.28
CA SER A 103 3.56 25.26 -10.14
C SER A 103 4.67 25.66 -11.11
N LYS A 104 5.93 25.78 -10.64
CA LYS A 104 7.07 26.06 -11.52
C LYS A 104 7.27 24.99 -12.58
N VAL A 105 7.11 23.70 -12.23
CA VAL A 105 7.15 22.59 -13.19
C VAL A 105 6.07 22.74 -14.25
N LEU A 106 4.81 22.90 -13.85
CA LEU A 106 3.67 23.00 -14.76
C LEU A 106 3.76 24.23 -15.67
N LEU A 107 4.18 25.38 -15.14
CA LEU A 107 4.43 26.58 -15.95
C LEU A 107 5.57 26.38 -16.95
N HIS A 108 6.65 25.70 -16.54
CA HIS A 108 7.83 25.51 -17.38
C HIS A 108 7.53 24.67 -18.62
N ILE A 109 6.68 23.65 -18.48
CA ILE A 109 6.31 22.75 -19.57
C ILE A 109 5.09 23.22 -20.35
N ASP A 110 4.51 24.38 -20.01
CA ASP A 110 3.28 24.90 -20.62
C ASP A 110 2.13 23.89 -20.50
N ALA A 111 1.91 23.39 -19.27
CA ALA A 111 1.04 22.25 -19.00
C ALA A 111 -0.41 22.48 -19.46
N ALA A 112 -0.93 23.71 -19.37
CA ALA A 112 -2.29 24.05 -19.81
C ALA A 112 -2.56 23.77 -21.30
N ASN A 113 -1.51 23.73 -22.12
CA ASN A 113 -1.63 23.57 -23.57
C ASN A 113 -1.03 22.25 -24.09
N LYS A 114 -0.13 21.61 -23.33
CA LYS A 114 0.66 20.46 -23.80
C LYS A 114 0.44 19.18 -23.02
N LEU A 115 0.08 19.29 -21.74
CA LEU A 115 -0.03 18.14 -20.85
C LEU A 115 -1.36 17.46 -21.07
N LYS A 116 -1.32 16.13 -21.25
CA LYS A 116 -2.48 15.25 -21.39
C LYS A 116 -2.73 14.45 -20.12
N ILE A 117 -1.68 13.94 -19.48
CA ILE A 117 -1.79 13.09 -18.29
C ILE A 117 -0.95 13.70 -17.18
N LEU A 118 -1.59 14.05 -16.07
CA LEU A 118 -0.91 14.45 -14.84
C LEU A 118 -1.19 13.41 -13.76
N ARG A 119 -0.13 12.87 -13.15
CA ARG A 119 -0.24 12.00 -11.98
C ARG A 119 0.65 12.52 -10.86
N LEU A 120 0.04 12.89 -9.75
CA LEU A 120 0.73 13.47 -8.58
C LEU A 120 1.22 12.40 -7.61
N THR A 121 1.55 11.23 -8.14
CA THR A 121 2.08 10.08 -7.42
C THR A 121 3.19 10.48 -6.45
N ASN A 122 3.07 10.09 -5.19
CA ASN A 122 3.99 10.38 -4.08
C ASN A 122 4.14 11.87 -3.69
N CYS A 123 3.44 12.83 -4.32
CA CYS A 123 3.49 14.25 -3.96
C CYS A 123 2.63 14.59 -2.72
N SER A 124 2.90 13.91 -1.59
CA SER A 124 2.03 13.92 -0.40
C SER A 124 2.06 15.21 0.44
N ASN A 125 2.86 16.22 0.08
CA ASN A 125 3.01 17.48 0.82
C ASN A 125 2.41 18.70 0.10
N MET A 126 1.66 18.47 -0.96
CA MET A 126 1.03 19.53 -1.78
C MET A 126 -0.38 19.84 -1.26
N THR A 127 -0.74 21.12 -1.21
CA THR A 127 -2.08 21.57 -0.81
C THR A 127 -3.06 21.69 -1.98
N GLY A 128 -2.54 21.76 -3.21
CA GLY A 128 -3.33 21.87 -4.44
C GLY A 128 -3.19 23.24 -5.11
N ALA A 129 -2.70 24.25 -4.39
CA ALA A 129 -2.41 25.59 -4.94
C ALA A 129 -1.43 25.54 -6.14
N GLY A 130 -0.54 24.54 -6.17
CA GLY A 130 0.43 24.33 -7.23
C GLY A 130 -0.19 24.00 -8.59
N LEU A 131 -1.45 23.58 -8.61
CA LEU A 131 -2.17 23.17 -9.81
C LEU A 131 -2.78 24.35 -10.59
N VAL A 132 -2.70 25.58 -10.08
CA VAL A 132 -3.32 26.77 -10.69
C VAL A 132 -2.95 26.96 -12.17
N SER A 133 -1.77 26.49 -12.56
CA SER A 133 -1.26 26.54 -13.94
C SER A 133 -2.02 25.66 -14.93
N LEU A 134 -2.93 24.79 -14.46
CA LEU A 134 -3.82 23.98 -15.29
C LEU A 134 -5.19 24.64 -15.53
N SER A 135 -5.47 25.77 -14.88
CA SER A 135 -6.74 26.49 -15.05
C SER A 135 -6.99 26.77 -16.53
N GLY A 136 -8.18 26.41 -17.00
CA GLY A 136 -8.59 26.57 -18.40
C GLY A 136 -7.86 25.66 -19.40
N SER A 137 -7.18 24.61 -18.93
CA SER A 137 -6.55 23.64 -19.81
C SER A 137 -7.57 23.03 -20.77
N THR A 138 -7.17 22.92 -22.04
CA THR A 138 -7.95 22.25 -23.09
C THR A 138 -7.26 20.99 -23.61
N SER A 139 -6.04 20.70 -23.14
CA SER A 139 -5.25 19.54 -23.56
C SER A 139 -5.29 18.38 -22.58
N ILE A 140 -5.65 18.64 -21.31
CA ILE A 140 -5.59 17.63 -20.26
C ILE A 140 -6.69 16.59 -20.47
N GLU A 141 -6.30 15.31 -20.43
CA GLU A 141 -7.16 14.14 -20.61
C GLU A 141 -7.32 13.34 -19.31
N GLN A 142 -6.29 13.33 -18.45
CA GLN A 142 -6.31 12.62 -17.17
C GLN A 142 -5.62 13.42 -16.07
N ILE A 143 -6.26 13.49 -14.89
CA ILE A 143 -5.65 14.00 -13.67
C ILE A 143 -5.81 12.95 -12.55
N ASP A 144 -4.70 12.48 -12.00
CA ASP A 144 -4.67 11.61 -10.83
C ASP A 144 -4.17 12.38 -9.59
N LEU A 145 -5.09 12.61 -8.66
CA LEU A 145 -4.88 13.29 -7.38
C LEU A 145 -4.78 12.32 -6.20
N SER A 146 -4.70 11.00 -6.43
CA SER A 146 -4.67 10.01 -5.35
C SER A 146 -3.39 10.05 -4.51
N LEU A 147 -2.32 10.70 -5.00
CA LEU A 147 -1.00 10.86 -4.36
C LEU A 147 -0.26 9.55 -4.06
N VAL A 148 -0.79 8.40 -4.51
CA VAL A 148 -0.20 7.07 -4.32
C VAL A 148 0.24 6.49 -5.65
N GLY A 149 1.19 5.56 -5.59
CA GLY A 149 1.63 4.80 -6.77
C GLY A 149 0.49 4.02 -7.40
N ALA A 150 0.69 3.62 -8.65
CA ALA A 150 -0.13 2.57 -9.25
C ALA A 150 -0.14 1.34 -8.32
N HIS A 151 -1.31 0.73 -8.18
CA HIS A 151 -1.51 -0.50 -7.40
C HIS A 151 -1.26 -0.36 -5.89
N GLN A 152 -1.14 0.85 -5.36
CA GLN A 152 -1.07 1.11 -3.93
C GLN A 152 -2.44 1.46 -3.36
N SER A 153 -2.65 1.14 -2.08
CA SER A 153 -3.84 1.58 -1.37
C SER A 153 -3.92 3.11 -1.36
N PRO A 154 -5.08 3.71 -1.66
CA PRO A 154 -5.23 5.16 -1.72
C PRO A 154 -5.35 5.80 -0.33
N ILE A 155 -5.38 4.98 0.74
CA ILE A 155 -5.43 5.42 2.12
C ILE A 155 -4.02 5.83 2.57
N LEU A 156 -3.85 7.10 2.91
CA LEU A 156 -2.59 7.69 3.36
C LEU A 156 -2.61 8.02 4.85
N ASP A 157 -1.54 7.66 5.56
CA ASP A 157 -1.27 8.02 6.94
C ASP A 157 0.15 8.64 7.06
N PRO A 158 0.30 9.94 7.36
CA PRO A 158 -0.77 10.89 7.72
C PRO A 158 -1.65 11.31 6.53
N LYS A 159 -2.85 11.80 6.85
CA LYS A 159 -3.77 12.44 5.89
C LYS A 159 -3.05 13.55 5.11
N PRO A 160 -3.07 13.55 3.77
CA PRO A 160 -2.37 14.56 2.97
C PRO A 160 -3.02 15.94 3.12
N PRO A 161 -2.27 17.04 2.95
CA PRO A 161 -2.76 18.40 3.12
C PRO A 161 -3.53 18.95 1.90
N LEU A 162 -3.94 18.08 0.97
CA LEU A 162 -4.60 18.45 -0.28
C LEU A 162 -6.02 18.96 0.01
N ASP A 163 -6.29 20.21 -0.38
CA ASP A 163 -7.48 20.96 -0.03
C ASP A 163 -8.46 21.04 -1.22
N CYS A 164 -9.71 20.66 -0.99
CA CYS A 164 -10.75 20.71 -2.01
C CYS A 164 -11.03 22.16 -2.45
N ASP A 165 -11.03 23.13 -1.53
CA ASP A 165 -11.31 24.55 -1.83
C ASP A 165 -10.26 25.17 -2.78
N LEU A 166 -9.06 24.61 -2.83
CA LEU A 166 -8.00 25.05 -3.73
C LEU A 166 -8.04 24.34 -5.09
N VAL A 167 -8.44 23.07 -5.12
CA VAL A 167 -8.37 22.24 -6.32
C VAL A 167 -9.64 22.33 -7.15
N LEU A 168 -10.83 22.30 -6.55
CA LEU A 168 -12.10 22.28 -7.28
C LEU A 168 -12.27 23.48 -8.22
N PRO A 169 -11.94 24.74 -7.84
CA PRO A 169 -12.03 25.87 -8.78
C PRO A 169 -11.15 25.71 -10.03
N ILE A 170 -10.03 25.00 -9.92
CA ILE A 170 -9.12 24.72 -11.04
C ILE A 170 -9.75 23.68 -11.97
N LEU A 171 -10.29 22.61 -11.40
CA LEU A 171 -10.99 21.58 -12.17
C LEU A 171 -12.26 22.14 -12.84
N ASP A 172 -13.03 22.97 -12.13
CA ASP A 172 -14.17 23.71 -12.68
C ASP A 172 -13.75 24.55 -13.87
N SER A 173 -12.62 25.26 -13.76
CA SER A 173 -12.10 26.07 -14.85
C SER A 173 -11.74 25.25 -16.10
N ILE A 174 -11.36 23.98 -15.93
CA ILE A 174 -11.05 23.03 -17.01
C ILE A 174 -12.33 22.49 -17.66
N ILE A 175 -13.30 22.00 -16.87
CA ILE A 175 -14.54 21.43 -17.42
C ILE A 175 -15.45 22.49 -18.07
N ASN A 176 -15.38 23.75 -17.60
CA ASN A 176 -16.10 24.86 -18.22
C ASN A 176 -15.52 25.29 -19.58
N GLN A 177 -14.41 24.71 -20.03
CA GLN A 177 -13.94 24.90 -21.39
C GLN A 177 -14.79 24.06 -22.34
N GLY A 178 -15.48 24.68 -23.30
CA GLY A 178 -16.31 23.97 -24.30
C GLY A 178 -15.55 23.02 -25.25
N ARG A 179 -14.25 22.81 -25.03
CA ARG A 179 -13.38 21.84 -25.73
C ARG A 179 -12.49 21.08 -24.76
N CYS A 180 -12.95 20.88 -23.53
CA CYS A 180 -12.24 20.08 -22.56
C CYS A 180 -12.03 18.67 -23.10
N GLN A 181 -10.82 18.12 -22.91
CA GLN A 181 -10.50 16.74 -23.30
C GLN A 181 -10.42 15.81 -22.09
N LEU A 182 -10.79 16.30 -20.90
CA LEU A 182 -10.70 15.57 -19.65
C LEU A 182 -11.64 14.38 -19.69
N LYS A 183 -11.06 13.19 -19.60
CA LYS A 183 -11.75 11.90 -19.64
C LYS A 183 -11.72 11.21 -18.29
N HIS A 184 -10.67 11.42 -17.49
CA HIS A 184 -10.49 10.68 -16.25
C HIS A 184 -9.99 11.56 -15.09
N LEU A 185 -10.70 11.52 -13.97
CA LEU A 185 -10.32 12.14 -12.71
C LEU A 185 -10.23 11.08 -11.60
N GLN A 186 -9.06 10.98 -10.96
CA GLN A 186 -8.91 10.20 -9.74
C GLN A 186 -8.84 11.14 -8.54
N PHE A 187 -9.87 11.15 -7.70
CA PHE A 187 -9.87 11.96 -6.48
C PHE A 187 -9.10 11.30 -5.32
N PRO A 188 -8.59 12.08 -4.37
CA PRO A 188 -8.06 11.56 -3.10
C PRO A 188 -9.12 10.75 -2.36
N HIS A 189 -8.74 9.64 -1.74
CA HIS A 189 -9.68 8.80 -0.98
C HIS A 189 -10.39 9.59 0.14
N MET A 190 -9.71 10.54 0.78
CA MET A 190 -10.28 11.38 1.84
C MET A 190 -11.39 12.36 1.40
N TRP A 191 -11.58 12.56 0.10
CA TRP A 191 -12.71 13.34 -0.44
C TRP A 191 -13.93 12.44 -0.70
N ARG A 192 -13.71 11.12 -0.84
CA ARG A 192 -14.76 10.12 -1.05
C ARG A 192 -15.52 9.91 0.25
N GLY A 193 -16.85 9.95 0.19
CA GLY A 193 -17.73 9.75 1.35
C GLY A 193 -17.74 10.90 2.39
N GLY A 194 -17.10 12.03 2.10
CA GLY A 194 -17.19 13.23 2.93
C GLY A 194 -18.40 14.09 2.57
N ASP A 195 -18.93 14.81 3.55
CA ASP A 195 -20.01 15.79 3.38
C ASP A 195 -19.44 17.12 2.89
N TYR A 196 -18.90 17.12 1.66
CA TYR A 196 -18.32 18.30 1.02
C TYR A 196 -19.29 18.80 -0.06
N ASP A 197 -20.19 19.72 0.30
CA ASP A 197 -21.18 20.30 -0.63
C ASP A 197 -20.53 20.74 -1.97
N GLN A 198 -19.41 21.45 -1.90
CA GLN A 198 -18.68 21.90 -3.10
C GLN A 198 -18.16 20.76 -3.97
N PHE A 199 -17.76 19.64 -3.36
CA PHE A 199 -17.31 18.46 -4.11
C PHE A 199 -18.49 17.79 -4.80
N ASN A 200 -19.63 17.66 -4.13
CA ASN A 200 -20.86 17.12 -4.72
C ASN A 200 -21.32 17.97 -5.89
N GLU A 201 -21.37 19.29 -5.72
CA GLU A 201 -21.70 20.24 -6.78
C GLU A 201 -20.72 20.15 -7.96
N PHE A 202 -19.43 19.90 -7.69
CA PHE A 202 -18.44 19.68 -8.76
C PHE A 202 -18.73 18.39 -9.53
N LEU A 203 -19.03 17.28 -8.83
CA LEU A 203 -19.34 16.00 -9.47
C LEU A 203 -20.57 16.13 -10.39
N GLU A 204 -21.62 16.82 -9.92
CA GLU A 204 -22.82 17.11 -10.74
C GLU A 204 -22.44 17.87 -12.03
N ARG A 205 -21.61 18.93 -11.93
CA ARG A 205 -21.15 19.68 -13.11
C ARG A 205 -20.28 18.85 -14.05
N TYR A 206 -19.48 17.94 -13.51
CA TYR A 206 -18.66 17.04 -14.32
C TYR A 206 -19.55 16.07 -15.09
N ASP A 207 -20.52 15.44 -14.43
CA ASP A 207 -21.46 14.51 -15.06
C ASP A 207 -22.26 15.22 -16.17
N GLU A 208 -22.75 16.44 -15.94
CA GLU A 208 -23.39 17.27 -16.98
C GLU A 208 -22.49 17.50 -18.21
N MET A 209 -21.18 17.75 -17.98
CA MET A 209 -20.21 17.97 -19.04
C MET A 209 -19.94 16.68 -19.84
N ASP A 210 -19.88 15.52 -19.19
CA ASP A 210 -19.71 14.23 -19.87
C ASP A 210 -20.96 13.82 -20.67
N GLU A 211 -22.16 14.05 -20.13
CA GLU A 211 -23.41 13.82 -20.84
C GLU A 211 -23.46 14.60 -22.16
N MET A 212 -22.98 15.85 -22.15
CA MET A 212 -22.89 16.68 -23.35
C MET A 212 -21.93 16.14 -24.42
N LEU A 213 -20.95 15.31 -24.03
CA LEU A 213 -20.02 14.65 -24.96
C LEU A 213 -20.61 13.39 -25.61
N GLY A 214 -21.78 12.94 -25.18
CA GLY A 214 -22.65 12.07 -25.98
C GLY A 214 -22.76 10.61 -25.56
N ASP A 215 -22.42 10.26 -24.31
CA ASP A 215 -22.61 8.89 -23.80
C ASP A 215 -23.69 8.75 -22.70
N GLY A 216 -24.25 9.88 -22.24
CA GLY A 216 -25.51 9.97 -21.48
C GLY A 216 -25.60 9.09 -20.22
N ARG A 217 -24.47 8.89 -19.51
CA ARG A 217 -24.37 8.00 -18.35
C ARG A 217 -23.62 8.68 -17.22
N ASP A 218 -24.06 8.43 -15.99
CA ASP A 218 -23.38 8.87 -14.77
C ASP A 218 -21.93 8.33 -14.76
N VAL A 219 -20.95 9.24 -14.75
CA VAL A 219 -19.52 8.88 -14.76
C VAL A 219 -19.06 8.57 -13.34
N PHE A 220 -19.61 9.27 -12.36
CA PHE A 220 -19.30 9.06 -10.95
C PHE A 220 -20.40 8.30 -10.21
N VAL A 221 -19.99 7.49 -9.24
CA VAL A 221 -20.94 6.92 -8.27
C VAL A 221 -21.39 8.02 -7.31
N THR A 222 -22.66 8.44 -7.39
CA THR A 222 -23.20 9.62 -6.68
C THR A 222 -24.07 9.30 -5.46
N PHE A 223 -24.49 8.04 -5.22
CA PHE A 223 -25.41 7.71 -4.12
C PHE A 223 -24.99 6.52 -3.26
N GLY A 224 -25.04 6.72 -1.93
CA GLY A 224 -25.29 5.67 -0.92
C GLY A 224 -24.14 4.74 -0.52
N ASP A 225 -23.02 4.74 -1.23
CA ASP A 225 -22.08 3.62 -1.18
C ASP A 225 -20.63 3.99 -0.81
N MET A 226 -19.87 2.94 -0.48
CA MET A 226 -18.42 2.90 -0.28
C MET A 226 -17.59 3.40 -1.48
N TYR A 227 -18.23 3.71 -2.62
CA TYR A 227 -17.58 4.10 -3.88
C TYR A 227 -17.84 5.55 -4.29
N PHE A 228 -18.42 6.38 -3.42
CA PHE A 228 -18.74 7.77 -3.73
C PHE A 228 -17.53 8.56 -4.29
N GLY A 229 -17.70 9.24 -5.43
CA GLY A 229 -16.64 10.02 -6.07
C GLY A 229 -15.57 9.17 -6.77
N ILE A 230 -15.83 7.88 -7.02
CA ILE A 230 -15.03 7.05 -7.93
C ILE A 230 -15.65 7.13 -9.32
N GLN A 231 -14.80 7.37 -10.31
CA GLN A 231 -15.18 7.32 -11.71
C GLN A 231 -15.32 5.86 -12.17
N ASP A 232 -16.49 5.50 -12.69
CA ASP A 232 -16.79 4.18 -13.24
C ASP A 232 -16.53 4.14 -14.76
N TYR A 233 -16.55 2.95 -15.35
CA TYR A 233 -16.52 2.68 -16.80
C TYR A 233 -15.27 3.13 -17.55
N THR A 234 -14.29 3.75 -16.89
CA THR A 234 -13.07 4.24 -17.52
C THR A 234 -11.85 3.53 -16.93
N CYS A 235 -11.03 2.93 -17.79
CA CYS A 235 -9.78 2.33 -17.31
C CYS A 235 -8.81 3.42 -16.84
N SER A 236 -8.34 3.32 -15.60
CA SER A 236 -7.41 4.29 -14.98
C SER A 236 -6.05 4.39 -15.66
N GLU A 237 -5.70 3.43 -16.53
CA GLU A 237 -4.41 3.38 -17.21
C GLU A 237 -4.50 3.85 -18.66
N CYS A 238 -5.34 3.24 -19.50
CA CYS A 238 -5.47 3.61 -20.91
C CYS A 238 -6.52 4.69 -21.18
N THR A 239 -7.31 5.09 -20.18
CA THR A 239 -8.44 6.05 -20.29
C THR A 239 -9.53 5.63 -21.27
N GLN A 240 -9.51 4.37 -21.71
CA GLN A 240 -10.55 3.84 -22.57
C GLN A 240 -11.84 3.65 -21.77
N TYR A 241 -12.93 4.10 -22.36
CA TYR A 241 -14.28 3.92 -21.85
C TYR A 241 -14.83 2.53 -22.23
N TYR A 242 -15.58 1.92 -21.31
CA TYR A 242 -16.21 0.62 -21.46
C TYR A 242 -17.71 0.75 -21.19
N SER A 243 -18.54 0.38 -22.15
CA SER A 243 -19.98 0.35 -21.94
C SER A 243 -20.33 -0.69 -20.87
N SER A 244 -21.30 -0.36 -20.02
CA SER A 244 -21.77 -1.14 -18.86
C SER A 244 -22.33 -2.55 -19.15
N GLY A 245 -22.14 -3.09 -20.35
CA GLY A 245 -22.54 -4.45 -20.70
C GLY A 245 -21.58 -5.48 -20.10
N ARG A 246 -21.97 -6.12 -18.99
CA ARG A 246 -21.26 -7.26 -18.39
C ARG A 246 -21.09 -8.47 -19.33
N ASP A 247 -21.68 -8.43 -20.52
CA ASP A 247 -21.75 -9.53 -21.48
C ASP A 247 -20.87 -9.30 -22.72
N GLY A 248 -19.75 -8.57 -22.57
CA GLY A 248 -18.76 -8.46 -23.64
C GLY A 248 -18.14 -9.82 -23.93
N GLU A 249 -18.71 -10.58 -24.86
CA GLU A 249 -18.16 -11.85 -25.39
C GLU A 249 -16.71 -11.70 -25.89
N ASP A 250 -16.26 -10.47 -26.11
CA ASP A 250 -14.95 -10.10 -26.64
C ASP A 250 -13.81 -10.08 -25.59
N GLY A 251 -14.07 -10.42 -24.32
CA GLY A 251 -13.03 -10.50 -23.27
C GLY A 251 -12.44 -9.16 -22.80
N ASN A 252 -12.99 -8.04 -23.31
CA ASN A 252 -12.66 -6.68 -22.93
C ASN A 252 -13.54 -6.22 -21.76
N ALA A 253 -13.34 -6.85 -20.60
CA ALA A 253 -14.02 -6.48 -19.37
C ALA A 253 -13.25 -5.41 -18.58
N LEU A 254 -13.99 -4.56 -17.87
CA LEU A 254 -13.47 -3.60 -16.91
C LEU A 254 -13.77 -4.10 -15.50
N TYR A 255 -12.77 -4.11 -14.63
CA TYR A 255 -12.89 -4.60 -13.26
C TYR A 255 -12.41 -3.54 -12.27
N PHE A 256 -13.15 -3.40 -11.16
CA PHE A 256 -12.73 -2.58 -10.04
C PHE A 256 -11.73 -3.35 -9.17
N CYS A 257 -10.56 -2.76 -8.90
CA CYS A 257 -9.65 -3.32 -7.91
C CYS A 257 -9.91 -2.75 -6.52
N ASN A 258 -10.32 -3.61 -5.59
CA ASN A 258 -10.60 -3.21 -4.21
C ASN A 258 -9.37 -2.79 -3.37
N THR A 259 -8.15 -3.04 -3.85
CA THR A 259 -6.93 -2.63 -3.13
C THR A 259 -6.50 -1.22 -3.48
N CYS A 260 -6.40 -0.90 -4.78
CA CYS A 260 -6.02 0.45 -5.22
C CYS A 260 -7.23 1.37 -5.46
N GLU A 261 -8.45 0.82 -5.40
CA GLU A 261 -9.72 1.49 -5.67
C GLU A 261 -9.76 2.18 -7.04
N ARG A 262 -9.38 1.43 -8.09
CA ARG A 262 -9.37 1.90 -9.49
C ARG A 262 -9.95 0.85 -10.42
N TYR A 263 -10.53 1.32 -11.52
CA TYR A 263 -10.96 0.45 -12.61
C TYR A 263 -9.80 0.14 -13.57
N HIS A 264 -9.69 -1.11 -13.95
CA HIS A 264 -8.70 -1.61 -14.90
C HIS A 264 -9.36 -2.48 -15.95
N CYS A 265 -8.96 -2.33 -17.21
CA CYS A 265 -9.34 -3.28 -18.24
C CYS A 265 -8.37 -4.47 -18.24
N THR A 266 -8.85 -5.61 -18.74
CA THR A 266 -8.06 -6.86 -18.84
C THR A 266 -6.79 -6.74 -19.69
N GLN A 267 -6.69 -5.72 -20.54
CA GLN A 267 -5.50 -5.45 -21.35
C GLN A 267 -4.43 -4.65 -20.59
N CYS A 268 -4.84 -3.78 -19.67
CA CYS A 268 -3.94 -2.96 -18.87
C CYS A 268 -3.46 -3.69 -17.62
N SER A 269 -4.35 -4.42 -16.96
CA SER A 269 -3.99 -5.20 -15.78
C SER A 269 -4.65 -6.56 -15.82
N ALA A 270 -3.87 -7.59 -15.46
CA ALA A 270 -4.44 -8.87 -15.09
C ALA A 270 -5.25 -8.69 -13.79
N MET A 271 -6.44 -9.27 -13.78
CA MET A 271 -7.37 -9.19 -12.66
C MET A 271 -7.62 -10.58 -12.10
N VAL A 272 -7.71 -10.68 -10.79
CA VAL A 272 -7.95 -11.93 -10.07
C VAL A 272 -9.08 -11.72 -9.08
N GLU A 273 -10.02 -12.66 -9.08
CA GLU A 273 -11.13 -12.70 -8.13
C GLU A 273 -10.69 -13.40 -6.83
N CYS A 274 -10.93 -12.73 -5.71
CA CYS A 274 -10.77 -13.31 -4.39
C CYS A 274 -11.82 -14.40 -4.19
N GLN A 275 -11.40 -15.66 -4.03
CA GLN A 275 -12.33 -16.77 -3.90
C GLN A 275 -13.19 -16.75 -2.61
N THR A 276 -12.82 -15.91 -1.64
CA THR A 276 -13.54 -15.81 -0.36
C THR A 276 -14.58 -14.68 -0.35
N CYS A 277 -14.33 -13.55 -0.98
CA CYS A 277 -15.23 -12.39 -0.97
C CYS A 277 -15.68 -11.92 -2.35
N GLU A 278 -15.28 -12.62 -3.42
CA GLU A 278 -15.61 -12.30 -4.83
C GLU A 278 -15.08 -10.93 -5.31
N ASP A 279 -14.29 -10.24 -4.47
CA ASP A 279 -13.64 -8.99 -4.82
C ASP A 279 -12.59 -9.18 -5.91
N PHE A 280 -12.60 -8.30 -6.91
CA PHE A 280 -11.56 -8.27 -7.92
C PHE A 280 -10.34 -7.46 -7.46
N LEU A 281 -9.18 -7.95 -7.85
CA LEU A 281 -7.88 -7.43 -7.47
C LEU A 281 -6.96 -7.41 -8.67
N CYS A 282 -6.25 -6.31 -8.86
CA CYS A 282 -5.20 -6.24 -9.85
C CYS A 282 -4.01 -7.11 -9.39
N VAL A 283 -3.37 -7.86 -10.30
CA VAL A 283 -2.25 -8.76 -9.93
C VAL A 283 -1.11 -8.00 -9.24
N ASP A 284 -0.87 -6.76 -9.66
CA ASP A 284 0.16 -5.90 -9.08
C ASP A 284 -0.20 -5.36 -7.68
N CYS A 285 -1.49 -5.39 -7.32
CA CYS A 285 -2.00 -4.94 -6.02
C CYS A 285 -1.89 -6.03 -4.96
N ILE A 286 -1.85 -7.30 -5.38
CA ILE A 286 -1.69 -8.43 -4.47
C ILE A 286 -0.20 -8.74 -4.37
N PRO A 287 0.49 -8.47 -3.25
CA PRO A 287 1.72 -9.20 -3.00
C PRO A 287 1.28 -10.65 -2.85
N HIS A 288 1.58 -11.54 -3.80
CA HIS A 288 1.09 -12.94 -3.91
C HIS A 288 1.06 -13.73 -2.56
N THR A 289 0.15 -13.40 -1.67
CA THR A 289 0.01 -14.04 -0.37
C THR A 289 -0.99 -15.15 -0.57
N PHE A 290 -0.46 -16.27 -1.04
CA PHE A 290 -1.18 -17.52 -1.00
C PHE A 290 -1.58 -17.82 0.44
N CYS A 291 -2.79 -18.36 0.59
CA CYS A 291 -3.15 -19.01 1.83
C CYS A 291 -2.02 -19.96 2.23
N ALA A 292 -1.57 -19.88 3.48
CA ALA A 292 -0.46 -20.69 3.95
C ALA A 292 -0.79 -22.18 4.09
N SER A 293 -2.02 -22.59 3.78
CA SER A 293 -2.38 -23.99 3.65
C SER A 293 -1.73 -24.56 2.39
N PRO A 294 -0.95 -25.66 2.50
CA PRO A 294 -0.29 -26.27 1.34
C PRO A 294 -1.27 -26.87 0.32
N SER A 295 -2.53 -27.09 0.70
CA SER A 295 -3.59 -27.61 -0.17
C SER A 295 -4.52 -26.53 -0.71
N CYS A 296 -4.35 -25.27 -0.31
CA CYS A 296 -5.19 -24.18 -0.78
C CYS A 296 -4.54 -23.53 -2.00
N THR A 297 -5.19 -23.66 -3.16
CA THR A 297 -4.81 -23.00 -4.40
C THR A 297 -5.54 -21.67 -4.60
N ASP A 298 -6.41 -21.31 -3.66
CA ASP A 298 -7.28 -20.15 -3.77
C ASP A 298 -6.47 -18.86 -3.65
N ILE A 299 -6.78 -17.92 -4.53
CA ILE A 299 -6.23 -16.57 -4.46
C ILE A 299 -7.16 -15.76 -3.58
N VAL A 300 -6.61 -15.21 -2.51
CA VAL A 300 -7.37 -14.53 -1.46
C VAL A 300 -6.79 -13.15 -1.18
N CYS A 301 -7.69 -12.19 -0.97
CA CYS A 301 -7.31 -10.82 -0.65
C CYS A 301 -6.75 -10.73 0.78
N ASN A 302 -5.98 -9.67 1.06
CA ASN A 302 -5.40 -9.47 2.39
C ASN A 302 -6.44 -9.34 3.52
N ASN A 303 -7.66 -8.88 3.20
CA ASN A 303 -8.75 -8.76 4.17
C ASN A 303 -9.39 -10.12 4.49
N CYS A 304 -9.39 -11.05 3.53
CA CYS A 304 -9.83 -12.43 3.73
C CYS A 304 -8.78 -13.31 4.42
N LEU A 305 -7.53 -12.83 4.53
CA LEU A 305 -6.47 -13.45 5.32
C LEU A 305 -6.60 -13.04 6.80
N SER A 306 -7.68 -13.49 7.44
CA SER A 306 -8.02 -13.10 8.83
C SER A 306 -7.16 -13.79 9.88
N ASN A 307 -6.75 -15.04 9.64
CA ASN A 307 -6.03 -15.83 10.63
C ASN A 307 -4.53 -15.74 10.40
N LYS A 308 -3.77 -15.33 11.43
CA LYS A 308 -2.31 -15.24 11.40
C LYS A 308 -1.71 -16.15 12.47
N CYS A 309 -0.71 -16.93 12.09
CA CYS A 309 -0.02 -17.80 13.02
C CYS A 309 0.90 -16.93 13.85
N HIS A 310 0.72 -17.01 15.16
CA HIS A 310 1.44 -16.18 16.11
C HIS A 310 2.96 -16.43 16.10
N LYS A 311 3.42 -17.58 15.56
CA LYS A 311 4.84 -17.95 15.53
C LYS A 311 5.54 -17.63 14.22
N CYS A 312 4.96 -17.96 13.06
CA CYS A 312 5.61 -17.74 11.76
C CYS A 312 5.05 -16.57 10.96
N SER A 313 4.01 -15.89 11.45
CA SER A 313 3.32 -14.79 10.77
C SER A 313 2.67 -15.12 9.43
N LYS A 314 2.71 -16.39 8.99
CA LYS A 314 1.90 -16.89 7.87
C LYS A 314 0.42 -16.65 8.14
N LYS A 315 -0.37 -16.46 7.08
CA LYS A 315 -1.81 -16.20 7.15
C LYS A 315 -2.64 -17.23 6.37
N TRP A 316 -3.89 -17.46 6.76
CA TRP A 316 -4.83 -18.36 6.08
C TRP A 316 -6.10 -17.62 5.70
N CYS A 317 -6.73 -18.07 4.61
CA CYS A 317 -8.10 -17.69 4.31
C CYS A 317 -9.06 -18.26 5.36
N THR A 318 -10.26 -17.69 5.41
CA THR A 318 -11.34 -18.14 6.31
C THR A 318 -11.70 -19.60 6.10
N ASP A 319 -11.67 -20.08 4.85
CA ASP A 319 -12.04 -21.47 4.53
C ASP A 319 -10.97 -22.46 5.01
N CYS A 320 -9.71 -22.03 5.10
CA CYS A 320 -8.60 -22.80 5.65
C CYS A 320 -8.37 -22.56 7.15
N SER A 321 -9.25 -21.80 7.83
CA SER A 321 -9.13 -21.51 9.27
C SER A 321 -9.10 -22.79 10.11
N HIS A 322 -9.80 -23.84 9.69
CA HIS A 322 -9.82 -25.14 10.36
C HIS A 322 -8.46 -25.86 10.40
N ILE A 323 -7.51 -25.45 9.55
CA ILE A 323 -6.13 -25.97 9.52
C ILE A 323 -5.28 -25.31 10.60
N CYS A 324 -5.71 -24.15 11.12
CA CYS A 324 -5.10 -23.53 12.28
C CYS A 324 -5.55 -24.25 13.55
N ILE A 325 -4.59 -24.48 14.44
CA ILE A 325 -4.85 -25.02 15.77
C ILE A 325 -4.96 -23.81 16.71
N GLU A 326 -6.18 -23.52 17.13
CA GLU A 326 -6.47 -22.54 18.18
C GLU A 326 -6.24 -23.15 19.55
N CYS A 327 -5.72 -22.35 20.49
CA CYS A 327 -5.56 -22.75 21.87
C CYS A 327 -6.92 -22.71 22.59
N ASP A 328 -7.31 -23.82 23.23
CA ASP A 328 -8.52 -23.93 24.06
C ASP A 328 -8.34 -23.30 25.46
N GLY A 329 -7.13 -22.81 25.78
CA GLY A 329 -6.84 -22.19 27.07
C GLY A 329 -7.67 -20.93 27.29
N ASN A 330 -8.26 -20.80 28.48
CA ASN A 330 -9.18 -19.68 28.77
C ASN A 330 -8.51 -18.32 28.55
N GLY A 331 -9.09 -17.52 27.63
CA GLY A 331 -8.58 -16.19 27.26
C GLY A 331 -7.34 -16.20 26.35
N CYS A 332 -6.97 -17.35 25.78
CA CYS A 332 -5.86 -17.46 24.84
C CYS A 332 -6.35 -17.43 23.40
N TYR A 333 -6.05 -16.36 22.68
CA TYR A 333 -6.35 -16.23 21.25
C TYR A 333 -5.16 -16.65 20.36
N GLN A 334 -4.22 -17.43 20.92
CA GLN A 334 -3.08 -17.89 20.14
C GLN A 334 -3.51 -18.96 19.14
N THR A 335 -3.19 -18.71 17.88
CA THR A 335 -3.38 -19.62 16.77
C THR A 335 -2.04 -20.01 16.19
N CYS A 336 -1.89 -21.30 15.86
CA CYS A 336 -0.67 -21.86 15.31
C CYS A 336 -0.96 -22.69 14.07
N CYS A 337 -0.09 -22.60 13.06
CA CYS A 337 -0.22 -23.46 11.89
C CYS A 337 0.23 -24.88 12.19
N ALA A 338 -0.27 -25.84 11.41
CA ALA A 338 0.08 -27.25 11.53
C ALA A 338 1.61 -27.47 11.50
N GLU A 339 2.35 -26.78 10.63
CA GLU A 339 3.82 -26.87 10.57
C GLU A 339 4.49 -26.38 11.87
N CYS A 340 4.06 -25.24 12.40
CA CYS A 340 4.62 -24.69 13.64
C CYS A 340 4.20 -25.51 14.87
N SER A 341 3.02 -26.12 14.85
CA SER A 341 2.57 -27.04 15.90
C SER A 341 3.26 -28.41 15.85
N ALA A 342 3.79 -28.79 14.68
CA ALA A 342 4.53 -30.03 14.48
C ALA A 342 6.02 -29.88 14.84
N LYS A 343 6.61 -28.68 14.74
CA LYS A 343 8.01 -28.45 15.08
C LYS A 343 8.25 -28.55 16.59
N GLU A 344 9.09 -29.49 16.99
CA GLU A 344 9.58 -29.62 18.37
C GLU A 344 10.27 -28.34 18.85
N GLY A 345 10.10 -28.02 20.15
CA GLY A 345 10.74 -26.87 20.79
C GLY A 345 10.21 -25.49 20.37
N VAL A 346 9.25 -25.44 19.45
CA VAL A 346 8.50 -24.21 19.16
C VAL A 346 7.29 -24.18 20.09
N ASN A 347 7.01 -23.01 20.69
CA ASN A 347 5.80 -22.78 21.51
C ASN A 347 4.51 -22.87 20.67
N GLY A 348 4.24 -24.01 20.06
CA GLY A 348 3.06 -24.26 19.25
C GLY A 348 1.83 -24.57 20.12
N VAL A 349 0.68 -24.67 19.46
CA VAL A 349 -0.53 -25.24 20.07
C VAL A 349 -0.51 -26.74 19.78
N HIS A 350 -0.50 -27.56 20.84
CA HIS A 350 -0.49 -29.02 20.73
C HIS A 350 -1.87 -29.59 21.06
N ARG A 351 -2.32 -30.58 20.28
CA ARG A 351 -3.59 -31.29 20.47
C ARG A 351 -3.32 -32.59 21.24
N CYS A 352 -4.09 -32.85 22.28
CA CYS A 352 -4.07 -34.14 22.98
C CYS A 352 -4.71 -35.23 22.10
N ASP A 353 -4.04 -36.36 21.94
CA ASP A 353 -4.49 -37.47 21.09
C ASP A 353 -5.76 -38.15 21.65
N VAL A 354 -5.94 -38.12 22.97
CA VAL A 354 -7.10 -38.74 23.66
C VAL A 354 -8.29 -37.79 23.82
N CYS A 355 -8.14 -36.67 24.54
CA CYS A 355 -9.26 -35.76 24.79
C CYS A 355 -9.42 -34.64 23.76
N HIS A 356 -8.51 -34.54 22.79
CA HIS A 356 -8.50 -33.52 21.74
C HIS A 356 -8.37 -32.06 22.20
N THR A 357 -8.14 -31.81 23.48
CA THR A 357 -7.81 -30.47 24.01
C THR A 357 -6.56 -29.93 23.35
N LYS A 358 -6.60 -28.66 22.94
CA LYS A 358 -5.52 -27.94 22.26
C LYS A 358 -4.95 -26.88 23.20
N LEU A 359 -3.68 -26.95 23.58
CA LEU A 359 -3.07 -25.93 24.45
C LEU A 359 -1.74 -25.45 23.88
N CYS A 360 -1.52 -24.13 23.94
CA CYS A 360 -0.19 -23.56 23.73
C CYS A 360 0.68 -23.77 24.96
N VAL A 361 2.01 -23.71 24.79
CA VAL A 361 2.98 -23.87 25.89
C VAL A 361 2.71 -22.90 27.05
N GLU A 362 2.38 -21.64 26.75
CA GLU A 362 2.11 -20.63 27.78
C GLU A 362 0.83 -20.94 28.59
N CYS A 363 -0.22 -21.45 27.95
CA CYS A 363 -1.44 -21.87 28.64
C CYS A 363 -1.24 -23.16 29.43
N SER A 364 -0.48 -24.09 28.87
CA SER A 364 -0.04 -25.32 29.53
C SER A 364 0.68 -25.01 30.85
N GLU A 365 1.64 -24.07 30.83
CA GLU A 365 2.37 -23.63 32.02
C GLU A 365 1.48 -22.91 33.04
N LYS A 366 0.55 -22.07 32.58
CA LYS A 366 -0.37 -21.32 33.47
C LYS A 366 -1.39 -22.23 34.16
N GLU A 367 -1.94 -23.20 33.44
CA GLU A 367 -2.97 -24.08 33.98
C GLU A 367 -2.41 -25.15 34.92
N LYS A 368 -1.08 -25.36 34.95
CA LYS A 368 -0.33 -26.29 35.82
C LYS A 368 -0.75 -27.77 35.81
N VAL A 369 -1.94 -28.13 35.31
CA VAL A 369 -2.58 -29.44 35.53
C VAL A 369 -3.08 -30.09 34.23
N ASN A 370 -2.94 -29.44 33.07
CA ASN A 370 -3.47 -29.98 31.80
C ASN A 370 -2.57 -29.73 30.59
N GLY A 371 -1.27 -29.55 30.79
CA GLY A 371 -0.36 -29.29 29.69
C GLY A 371 -0.36 -30.42 28.66
N VAL A 372 -0.44 -30.09 27.36
CA VAL A 372 -0.25 -31.09 26.29
C VAL A 372 1.24 -31.22 26.01
N HIS A 373 1.79 -32.39 26.32
CA HIS A 373 3.21 -32.69 26.14
C HIS A 373 3.39 -33.82 25.14
N TRP A 374 4.44 -33.74 24.32
CA TRP A 374 4.88 -34.83 23.45
C TRP A 374 5.87 -35.72 24.19
N CYS A 375 5.75 -37.04 24.01
CA CYS A 375 6.67 -38.03 24.53
C CYS A 375 7.43 -38.68 23.39
N ASP A 376 8.75 -38.53 23.36
CA ASP A 376 9.63 -39.10 22.34
C ASP A 376 9.66 -40.64 22.34
N VAL A 377 9.43 -41.27 23.50
CA VAL A 377 9.51 -42.74 23.64
C VAL A 377 8.24 -43.46 23.17
N CYS A 378 7.05 -42.92 23.42
CA CYS A 378 5.80 -43.53 22.94
C CYS A 378 5.22 -42.83 21.71
N ASP A 379 5.81 -41.72 21.28
CA ASP A 379 5.35 -40.86 20.18
C ASP A 379 3.91 -40.36 20.33
N GLU A 380 3.48 -40.14 21.58
CA GLU A 380 2.13 -39.66 21.90
C GLU A 380 2.14 -38.21 22.42
N LYS A 381 1.12 -37.44 22.04
CA LYS A 381 0.84 -36.09 22.54
C LYS A 381 -0.36 -36.16 23.48
N LEU A 382 -0.10 -36.19 24.78
CA LEU A 382 -1.15 -36.32 25.80
C LEU A 382 -1.15 -35.11 26.72
N CYS A 383 -2.35 -34.64 27.07
CA CYS A 383 -2.51 -33.77 28.22
C CYS A 383 -2.17 -34.53 29.51
N ASP A 384 -1.74 -33.82 30.54
CA ASP A 384 -1.41 -34.40 31.84
C ASP A 384 -2.51 -35.32 32.39
N LYS A 385 -3.78 -34.89 32.29
CA LYS A 385 -4.94 -35.69 32.74
C LYS A 385 -5.09 -37.01 31.97
N CYS A 386 -5.01 -36.99 30.65
CA CYS A 386 -5.08 -38.21 29.84
C CYS A 386 -3.87 -39.12 30.07
N ARG A 387 -2.70 -38.53 30.29
CA ARG A 387 -1.47 -39.25 30.60
C ARG A 387 -1.53 -39.93 31.97
N LEU A 388 -2.10 -39.27 32.98
CA LEU A 388 -2.37 -39.84 34.30
C LEU A 388 -3.28 -41.07 34.21
N ILE A 389 -4.39 -40.96 33.47
CA ILE A 389 -5.32 -42.09 33.24
C ILE A 389 -4.60 -43.25 32.54
N GLY A 390 -3.83 -42.97 31.49
CA GLY A 390 -3.05 -43.99 30.79
C GLY A 390 -2.03 -44.70 31.70
N CYS A 391 -1.37 -43.94 32.60
CA CYS A 391 -0.39 -44.48 33.54
C CYS A 391 -1.00 -45.42 34.60
N GLN A 392 -2.30 -45.32 34.88
CA GLN A 392 -2.99 -46.23 35.80
C GLN A 392 -3.32 -47.58 35.15
N GLY A 393 -3.33 -47.64 33.80
CA GLY A 393 -3.66 -48.83 33.02
C GLY A 393 -2.50 -49.81 32.75
N GLY A 394 -1.28 -49.53 33.23
CA GLY A 394 -0.14 -50.44 33.13
C GLY A 394 0.72 -50.33 31.86
N ASN A 395 0.33 -49.50 30.88
CA ASN A 395 1.14 -49.19 29.68
C ASN A 395 1.99 -47.93 29.91
N ASN A 396 2.97 -48.03 30.80
CA ASN A 396 3.67 -46.85 31.30
C ASN A 396 5.03 -46.68 30.64
N CYS A 397 5.12 -45.76 29.68
CA CYS A 397 6.41 -45.22 29.28
C CYS A 397 7.08 -44.50 30.47
N SER A 398 8.34 -44.83 30.76
CA SER A 398 9.07 -44.24 31.89
C SER A 398 9.20 -42.70 31.80
N VAL A 399 9.24 -42.16 30.57
CA VAL A 399 9.24 -40.71 30.32
C VAL A 399 7.86 -40.11 30.64
N CYS A 400 6.77 -40.77 30.24
CA CYS A 400 5.41 -40.33 30.59
C CYS A 400 5.19 -40.25 32.09
N VAL A 401 5.66 -41.26 32.84
CA VAL A 401 5.56 -41.29 34.31
C VAL A 401 6.31 -40.13 34.94
N LYS A 402 7.52 -39.80 34.43
CA LYS A 402 8.30 -38.66 34.93
C LYS A 402 7.59 -37.33 34.71
N MET A 403 6.90 -37.15 33.57
CA MET A 403 6.17 -35.92 33.27
C MET A 403 5.00 -35.69 34.23
N VAL A 404 4.27 -36.74 34.63
CA VAL A 404 3.12 -36.62 35.55
C VAL A 404 3.46 -36.86 37.02
N ALA A 405 4.71 -37.23 37.34
CA ALA A 405 5.13 -37.50 38.72
C ALA A 405 4.86 -36.35 39.70
N PRO A 406 5.08 -35.05 39.34
CA PRO A 406 4.73 -33.95 40.24
C PRO A 406 3.23 -33.89 40.58
N LEU A 407 2.36 -34.19 39.61
CA LEU A 407 0.91 -34.20 39.80
C LEU A 407 0.47 -35.36 40.69
N LEU A 408 1.02 -36.56 40.47
CA LEU A 408 0.78 -37.72 41.33
C LEU A 408 1.22 -37.48 42.77
N LEU A 409 2.35 -36.79 42.97
CA LEU A 409 2.84 -36.44 44.31
C LEU A 409 1.92 -35.46 45.02
N GLU A 410 1.39 -34.47 44.29
CA GLU A 410 0.45 -33.50 44.84
C GLU A 410 -0.92 -34.12 45.14
N GLU A 411 -1.47 -34.96 44.25
CA GLU A 411 -2.70 -35.73 44.50
C GLU A 411 -2.56 -36.64 45.74
N ASN A 412 -1.42 -37.31 45.89
CA ASN A 412 -1.13 -38.10 47.09
C ASN A 412 -1.00 -37.25 48.36
N ARG A 413 -0.51 -36.01 48.27
CA ARG A 413 -0.48 -35.09 49.41
C ARG A 413 -1.90 -34.70 49.81
N GLN A 414 -2.73 -34.30 48.84
CA GLN A 414 -4.13 -33.93 49.07
C GLN A 414 -4.93 -35.07 49.71
N LEU A 415 -4.79 -36.30 49.22
CA LEU A 415 -5.44 -37.48 49.80
C LEU A 415 -5.00 -37.76 51.25
N ARG A 416 -3.73 -37.49 51.59
CA ARG A 416 -3.26 -37.63 52.98
C ARG A 416 -3.85 -36.56 53.89
N ASP A 417 -3.93 -35.32 53.41
CA ASP A 417 -4.50 -34.21 54.16
C ASP A 417 -6.02 -34.44 54.37
N GLU A 418 -6.73 -34.94 53.36
CA GLU A 418 -8.14 -35.35 53.47
C GLU A 418 -8.36 -36.50 54.44
N HIS A 419 -7.51 -37.54 54.38
CA HIS A 419 -7.58 -38.66 55.32
C HIS A 419 -7.36 -38.19 56.76
N THR A 420 -6.41 -37.28 56.98
CA THR A 420 -6.15 -36.69 58.31
C THR A 420 -7.37 -35.93 58.82
N ASN A 421 -8.06 -35.17 57.96
CA ASN A 421 -9.28 -34.44 58.32
C ASN A 421 -10.51 -35.33 58.55
N LEU A 422 -10.53 -36.57 58.08
CA LEU A 422 -11.63 -37.52 58.30
C LEU A 422 -11.47 -38.33 59.60
N GLU A 423 -10.25 -38.39 60.14
CA GLU A 423 -9.94 -39.04 61.41
C GLU A 423 -10.21 -38.15 62.63
N ASP A 424 -10.36 -36.83 62.41
CA ASP A 424 -10.80 -35.82 63.38
C ASP A 424 -12.33 -35.62 63.36
#